data_AF-A0A519WRB2-F1
#
_entry.id   AF-A0A519WRB2-F1
#
_cell.length_a   1.000
_cell.length_b   1.000
_cell.length_c   1.000
_cell.angle_alpha   90.00
_cell.angle_beta   90.00
_cell.angle_gamma   90.00
#
_symmetry.space_group_name_H-M   'P 1'
#
loop_
_entity.id
_entity.type
_entity.pdbx_description
1 polymer ?
#
loop_
_entity_poly.entity_id
_entity_poly.type
_entity_poly.pdbx_seq_one_letter_code
_entity_poly.pdbx_strand_id
1 'polypeptide(L)'
;PLAAQDFVNHTFSIINSREAHLQASAFTFGREDLIPNMFHTIVNDLNKKFPGQISIFKYYLDRHIEVDGDHHSHLALEMTSELCGNNETRWLAAEQTTIDSLKKRIELWDGAYEAIVKSN
;
A
#
# COMPACT_ATOMS: atom_id res chain seq x y z
N PRO A 1 11.38 -0.28 -15.41
CA PRO A 1 10.86 -1.65 -15.61
C PRO A 1 9.36 -1.63 -15.93
N LEU A 2 8.83 -2.62 -16.64
CA LEU A 2 7.41 -2.65 -17.04
C LEU A 2 6.48 -2.69 -15.81
N ALA A 3 6.72 -3.60 -14.86
CA ALA A 3 5.91 -3.73 -13.63
C ALA A 3 5.78 -2.42 -12.83
N ALA A 4 6.85 -1.61 -12.76
CA ALA A 4 6.81 -0.30 -12.10
C ALA A 4 5.96 0.72 -12.87
N GLN A 5 6.03 0.72 -14.19
CA GLN A 5 5.18 1.58 -15.02
C GLN A 5 3.72 1.18 -14.89
N ASP A 6 3.40 -0.11 -14.90
CA ASP A 6 2.03 -0.60 -14.80
C ASP A 6 1.41 -0.29 -13.43
N PHE A 7 2.16 -0.44 -12.34
CA PHE A 7 1.71 -0.06 -11.00
C PHE A 7 1.39 1.43 -10.89
N VAL A 8 2.27 2.29 -11.43
CA VAL A 8 2.08 3.74 -11.42
C VAL A 8 0.93 4.14 -12.34
N ASN A 9 0.85 3.59 -13.55
CA ASN A 9 -0.22 3.86 -14.51
C ASN A 9 -1.59 3.44 -13.96
N HIS A 10 -1.67 2.32 -13.24
CA HIS A 10 -2.89 1.92 -12.55
C HIS A 10 -3.30 2.97 -11.50
N THR A 11 -2.37 3.45 -10.67
CA THR A 11 -2.65 4.54 -9.72
C THR A 11 -3.20 5.78 -10.44
N PHE A 12 -2.58 6.21 -11.54
CA PHE A 12 -3.05 7.36 -12.31
C PHE A 12 -4.40 7.11 -12.99
N SER A 13 -4.73 5.88 -13.38
CA SER A 13 -6.05 5.56 -13.93
C SER A 13 -7.17 5.79 -12.90
N ILE A 14 -6.94 5.44 -11.63
CA ILE A 14 -7.88 5.68 -10.52
C ILE A 14 -7.98 7.19 -10.23
N ILE A 15 -6.85 7.92 -10.25
CA ILE A 15 -6.86 9.39 -10.10
C ILE A 15 -7.68 10.03 -11.23
N ASN A 16 -7.47 9.57 -12.46
CA ASN A 16 -8.11 10.13 -13.65
C ASN A 16 -9.59 9.76 -13.80
N SER A 17 -10.10 8.73 -13.11
CA SER A 17 -11.55 8.46 -13.06
C SER A 17 -12.33 9.60 -12.38
N ARG A 18 -11.65 10.38 -11.51
CA ARG A 18 -12.23 11.44 -10.66
C ARG A 18 -13.30 10.93 -9.70
N GLU A 19 -13.33 9.63 -9.44
CA GLU A 19 -14.28 9.01 -8.51
C GLU A 19 -13.67 8.93 -7.11
N ALA A 20 -14.08 9.83 -6.23
CA ALA A 20 -13.52 9.98 -4.89
C ALA A 20 -13.57 8.68 -4.07
N HIS A 21 -14.66 7.91 -4.15
CA HIS A 21 -14.82 6.63 -3.44
C HIS A 21 -13.81 5.57 -3.90
N LEU A 22 -13.42 5.56 -5.18
CA LEU A 22 -12.39 4.65 -5.69
C LEU A 22 -10.98 5.09 -5.28
N GLN A 23 -10.71 6.39 -5.33
CA GLN A 23 -9.43 6.94 -4.85
C GLN A 23 -9.25 6.68 -3.35
N ALA A 24 -10.30 6.87 -2.57
CA ALA A 24 -10.31 6.63 -1.13
C ALA A 24 -10.10 5.15 -0.80
N SER A 25 -10.76 4.22 -1.50
CA SER A 25 -10.56 2.78 -1.24
C SER A 25 -9.16 2.31 -1.62
N ALA A 26 -8.65 2.74 -2.78
CA ALA A 26 -7.28 2.44 -3.22
C ALA A 26 -6.22 2.99 -2.24
N PHE A 27 -6.46 4.17 -1.68
CA PHE A 27 -5.59 4.76 -0.66
C PHE A 27 -5.67 3.99 0.66
N THR A 28 -6.88 3.83 1.20
CA THR A 28 -7.13 3.23 2.51
C THR A 28 -6.62 1.80 2.58
N PHE A 29 -7.14 0.93 1.72
CA PHE A 29 -6.86 -0.50 1.79
C PHE A 29 -5.62 -0.90 0.98
N GLY A 30 -5.26 -0.13 -0.05
CA GLY A 30 -4.10 -0.41 -0.88
C GLY A 30 -2.79 0.13 -0.32
N ARG A 31 -2.84 1.11 0.61
CA ARG A 31 -1.66 1.81 1.13
C ARG A 31 -1.71 1.98 2.64
N GLU A 32 -2.67 2.74 3.16
CA GLU A 32 -2.66 3.19 4.56
C GLU A 32 -2.71 2.02 5.55
N ASP A 33 -3.66 1.10 5.37
CA ASP A 33 -3.84 -0.08 6.24
C ASP A 33 -2.74 -1.13 6.04
N LEU A 34 -2.18 -1.24 4.83
CA LEU A 34 -1.28 -2.33 4.43
C LEU A 34 0.21 -2.04 4.71
N ILE A 35 0.66 -0.83 4.39
CA ILE A 35 2.08 -0.44 4.38
C ILE A 35 2.75 -0.64 5.75
N PRO A 36 2.17 -0.17 6.87
CA PRO A 36 2.76 -0.34 8.21
C PRO A 36 3.21 -1.77 8.51
N ASN A 37 2.31 -2.73 8.36
CA ASN A 37 2.56 -4.14 8.68
C ASN A 37 3.60 -4.78 7.75
N MET A 38 3.53 -4.44 6.44
CA MET A 38 4.50 -4.92 5.46
C MET A 38 5.92 -4.47 5.81
N PHE A 39 6.11 -3.18 6.13
CA PHE A 39 7.43 -2.64 6.45
C PHE A 39 7.96 -3.12 7.81
N HIS A 40 7.10 -3.23 8.83
CA HIS A 40 7.50 -3.81 10.11
C HIS A 40 8.09 -5.22 9.94
N THR A 41 7.46 -6.06 9.11
CA THR A 41 7.95 -7.41 8.84
C THR A 41 9.34 -7.38 8.20
N ILE A 42 9.51 -6.59 7.13
CA ILE A 42 10.79 -6.47 6.41
C ILE A 42 11.91 -5.96 7.32
N VAL A 43 11.67 -4.91 8.08
CA VAL A 43 12.68 -4.28 8.96
C VAL A 43 13.09 -5.24 10.08
N ASN A 44 12.12 -5.92 10.69
CA ASN A 44 12.41 -6.88 11.76
C ASN A 44 13.26 -8.03 11.24
N ASP A 45 12.99 -8.56 10.06
CA ASP A 45 13.77 -9.66 9.49
C ASP A 45 15.16 -9.22 9.04
N LEU A 46 15.30 -8.03 8.46
CA LEU A 46 16.62 -7.45 8.16
C LEU A 46 17.45 -7.24 9.44
N ASN A 47 16.84 -6.77 10.53
CA ASN A 47 17.55 -6.54 11.78
C ASN A 47 17.96 -7.85 12.46
N LYS A 48 17.17 -8.92 12.33
CA LYS A 48 17.58 -10.28 12.76
C LYS A 48 18.77 -10.79 11.95
N LYS A 49 18.78 -10.56 10.63
CA LYS A 49 19.84 -11.02 9.73
C LYS A 49 21.14 -10.23 9.87
N PHE A 50 21.05 -8.94 10.18
CA PHE A 50 22.20 -8.03 10.35
C PHE A 50 22.11 -7.23 11.66
N PRO A 51 22.28 -7.89 12.83
CA PRO A 51 22.06 -7.26 14.13
C PRO A 51 22.89 -5.98 14.31
N GLY A 52 22.22 -4.88 14.67
CA GLY A 52 22.85 -3.59 14.98
C GLY A 52 23.26 -2.73 13.78
N GLN A 53 23.42 -3.32 12.59
CA GLN A 53 23.89 -2.60 11.40
C GLN A 53 22.87 -1.60 10.85
N ILE A 54 21.59 -1.85 11.07
CA ILE A 54 20.48 -1.01 10.57
C ILE A 54 19.69 -0.34 11.70
N SER A 55 20.26 -0.25 12.90
CA SER A 55 19.57 0.23 14.11
C SER A 55 18.92 1.61 13.94
N ILE A 56 19.61 2.56 13.31
CA ILE A 56 19.06 3.90 13.00
C ILE A 56 17.90 3.82 12.01
N PHE A 57 18.03 2.99 10.97
CA PHE A 57 17.00 2.80 9.95
C PHE A 57 15.75 2.13 10.53
N LYS A 58 15.94 1.11 11.38
CA LYS A 58 14.87 0.47 12.14
C LYS A 58 14.15 1.48 13.02
N TYR A 59 14.89 2.28 13.80
CA TYR A 59 14.30 3.31 14.65
C TYR A 59 13.47 4.32 13.85
N TYR A 60 13.99 4.80 12.72
CA TYR A 60 13.26 5.71 11.84
C TYR A 60 11.93 5.11 11.35
N LEU A 61 11.95 3.88 10.85
CA LEU A 61 10.74 3.23 10.34
C LEU A 61 9.75 2.89 11.45
N ASP A 62 10.21 2.41 12.60
CA ASP A 62 9.33 2.17 13.76
C ASP A 62 8.63 3.46 14.18
N ARG A 63 9.34 4.59 14.21
CA ARG A 63 8.75 5.90 14.52
C ARG A 63 7.76 6.38 13.47
N HIS A 64 8.04 6.14 12.20
CA HIS A 64 7.13 6.51 11.12
C HIS A 64 5.83 5.70 11.21
N ILE A 65 5.93 4.40 11.48
CA ILE A 65 4.77 3.52 11.62
C ILE A 65 3.98 3.85 12.89
N GLU A 66 4.63 4.09 14.02
CA GLU A 66 3.95 4.45 15.28
C GLU A 66 3.18 5.78 15.17
N VAL A 67 3.75 6.75 14.44
CA VAL A 67 3.12 8.06 14.25
C VAL A 67 1.98 8.01 13.23
N ASP A 68 2.14 7.26 12.14
CA ASP A 68 1.18 7.24 11.04
C ASP A 68 0.12 6.13 11.16
N GLY A 69 0.43 4.99 11.80
CA GLY A 69 -0.36 3.76 11.70
C GLY A 69 -1.71 3.77 12.42
N ASP A 70 -1.80 4.37 13.62
CA ASP A 70 -3.00 4.20 14.46
C ASP A 70 -4.12 5.22 14.17
N HIS A 71 -3.79 6.51 13.97
CA HIS A 71 -4.83 7.52 13.79
C HIS A 71 -5.30 7.64 12.33
N HIS A 72 -4.39 7.53 11.36
CA HIS A 72 -4.72 7.77 9.97
C HIS A 72 -5.51 6.63 9.34
N SER A 73 -5.25 5.39 9.74
CA SER A 73 -6.00 4.22 9.27
C SER A 73 -7.49 4.34 9.61
N HIS A 74 -7.83 4.76 10.83
CA HIS A 74 -9.23 5.00 11.22
C HIS A 74 -9.89 6.11 10.40
N LEU A 75 -9.20 7.24 10.22
CA LEU A 75 -9.71 8.35 9.41
C LEU A 75 -9.89 7.98 7.94
N ALA A 76 -9.01 7.14 7.39
CA ALA A 76 -9.09 6.65 6.01
C ALA A 76 -10.28 5.69 5.83
N LEU A 77 -10.55 4.83 6.82
CA LEU A 77 -11.74 3.97 6.85
C LEU A 77 -13.03 4.79 6.93
N GLU A 78 -13.09 5.79 7.82
CA GLU A 78 -14.22 6.70 7.93
C GLU A 78 -14.45 7.48 6.63
N MET A 79 -13.40 8.05 6.04
CA MET A 79 -13.47 8.75 4.76
C MET A 79 -14.04 7.85 3.65
N THR A 80 -13.56 6.60 3.57
CA THR A 80 -14.05 5.64 2.57
C THR A 80 -15.52 5.31 2.81
N SER A 81 -15.91 5.08 4.07
CA SER A 81 -17.29 4.82 4.47
C SER A 81 -18.22 5.97 4.09
N GLU A 82 -17.84 7.22 4.37
CA GLU A 82 -18.62 8.42 4.04
C GLU A 82 -18.77 8.60 2.52
N LEU A 83 -17.71 8.37 1.74
CA LEU A 83 -17.74 8.51 0.29
C LEU A 83 -18.57 7.42 -0.40
N CYS A 84 -18.59 6.20 0.14
CA CYS A 84 -19.45 5.12 -0.35
C CYS A 84 -20.90 5.28 0.13
N GLY A 85 -21.10 5.70 1.39
CA GLY A 85 -22.41 5.83 2.02
C GLY A 85 -23.22 4.54 1.98
N ASN A 86 -24.54 4.65 1.78
CA ASN A 86 -25.45 3.50 1.62
C ASN A 86 -25.55 3.00 0.17
N ASN A 87 -24.60 3.35 -0.69
CA ASN A 87 -24.64 2.97 -2.11
C ASN A 87 -23.85 1.68 -2.34
N GLU A 88 -24.57 0.57 -2.50
CA GLU A 88 -23.97 -0.76 -2.73
C GLU A 88 -23.08 -0.82 -3.98
N THR A 89 -23.45 -0.11 -5.05
CA THR A 89 -22.64 -0.06 -6.28
C THR A 89 -21.28 0.61 -6.03
N ARG A 90 -21.23 1.66 -5.19
CA ARG A 90 -19.96 2.29 -4.80
C ARG A 90 -19.09 1.35 -3.98
N TRP A 91 -19.69 0.60 -3.05
CA TRP A 91 -18.97 -0.39 -2.25
C TRP A 91 -18.37 -1.50 -3.12
N LEU A 92 -19.15 -2.05 -4.06
CA LEU A 92 -18.65 -3.07 -5.00
C LEU A 92 -17.50 -2.54 -5.86
N ALA A 93 -17.61 -1.30 -6.36
CA ALA A 93 -16.55 -0.69 -7.15
C ALA A 93 -15.30 -0.37 -6.31
N ALA A 94 -15.48 0.06 -5.06
CA ALA A 94 -14.40 0.32 -4.10
C ALA A 94 -13.64 -0.96 -3.72
N GLU A 95 -14.36 -2.06 -3.51
CA GLU A 95 -13.79 -3.40 -3.27
C GLU A 95 -12.97 -3.87 -4.48
N GLN A 96 -13.55 -3.81 -5.67
CA GLN A 96 -12.85 -4.22 -6.89
C GLN A 96 -11.58 -3.39 -7.13
N THR A 97 -11.67 -2.06 -6.93
CA THR A 97 -10.52 -1.15 -7.02
C THR A 97 -9.42 -1.51 -6.02
N THR A 98 -9.80 -1.89 -4.80
CA THR A 98 -8.87 -2.35 -3.77
C THR A 98 -8.15 -3.63 -4.22
N ILE A 99 -8.91 -4.64 -4.67
CA ILE A 99 -8.36 -5.90 -5.15
C ILE A 99 -7.36 -5.67 -6.29
N ASP A 100 -7.70 -4.84 -7.27
CA ASP A 100 -6.83 -4.58 -8.41
C ASP A 100 -5.57 -3.78 -8.01
N SER A 101 -5.70 -2.85 -7.06
CA SER A 101 -4.57 -2.12 -6.47
C SER A 101 -3.58 -3.07 -5.77
N LEU A 102 -4.10 -4.05 -5.03
CA LEU A 102 -3.29 -5.07 -4.36
C LEU A 102 -2.59 -5.99 -5.36
N LYS A 103 -3.28 -6.44 -6.42
CA LYS A 103 -2.68 -7.24 -7.50
C LYS A 103 -1.54 -6.49 -8.17
N LYS A 104 -1.74 -5.21 -8.52
CA LYS A 104 -0.69 -4.40 -9.13
C LYS A 104 0.52 -4.22 -8.22
N ARG A 105 0.31 -4.15 -6.90
CA ARG A 105 1.40 -4.14 -5.92
C ARG A 105 2.18 -5.47 -5.89
N ILE A 106 1.48 -6.60 -5.97
CA ILE A 106 2.12 -7.92 -6.06
C ILE A 106 2.97 -7.99 -7.33
N GLU A 107 2.41 -7.63 -8.48
CA GLU A 107 3.14 -7.59 -9.77
C GLU A 107 4.39 -6.70 -9.73
N LEU A 108 4.31 -5.56 -9.03
CA LEU A 108 5.47 -4.68 -8.79
C LEU A 108 6.59 -5.42 -8.05
N TRP A 109 6.27 -6.09 -6.95
CA TRP A 109 7.25 -6.79 -6.13
C TRP A 109 7.78 -8.04 -6.83
N ASP A 110 6.96 -8.77 -7.58
CA ASP A 110 7.38 -9.88 -8.42
C ASP A 110 8.38 -9.41 -9.48
N GLY A 111 8.06 -8.29 -10.16
CA GLY A 111 8.96 -7.69 -11.14
C GLY A 111 10.29 -7.22 -10.54
N ALA A 112 10.28 -6.72 -9.30
CA ALA A 112 11.49 -6.36 -8.58
C ALA A 112 12.32 -7.61 -8.22
N TYR A 113 11.67 -8.66 -7.72
CA TYR A 113 12.32 -9.93 -7.40
C TYR A 113 12.97 -10.56 -8.63
N GLU A 114 12.25 -10.65 -9.75
CA GLU A 114 12.79 -11.16 -11.00
C GLU A 114 14.02 -10.39 -11.48
N ALA A 115 14.00 -9.06 -11.37
CA ALA A 115 15.12 -8.23 -11.77
C ALA A 115 16.37 -8.50 -10.91
N ILE A 116 16.19 -8.70 -9.60
CA ILE A 116 17.28 -9.05 -8.68
C ILE A 116 17.83 -10.44 -9.01
N VAL A 117 16.96 -11.45 -9.18
CA VAL A 117 17.38 -12.83 -9.45
C VAL A 117 18.07 -12.97 -10.80
N LYS A 118 17.62 -12.25 -11.84
CA LYS A 118 18.27 -12.24 -13.17
C LYS A 118 19.63 -11.51 -13.18
N SER A 119 19.87 -10.63 -12.21
CA SER A 119 21.12 -9.87 -12.10
C SER A 119 22.20 -10.60 -11.29
N ASN A 120 21.87 -11.73 -10.68
CA ASN A 120 22.79 -12.66 -10.01
C ASN A 120 23.10 -13.86 -10.92
#